data_AF-A0A2W2M387-F1
#
_entry.id   AF-A0A2W2M387-F1
#
_cell.length_a   1.000
_cell.length_b   1.000
_cell.length_c   1.000
_cell.angle_alpha   90.00
_cell.angle_beta   90.00
_cell.angle_gamma   90.00
#
_symmetry.space_group_name_H-M   'P 1'
#
loop_
_entity.id
_entity.type
_entity.pdbx_description
1 polymer ?
#
loop_
_entity_poly.entity_id
_entity_poly.type
_entity_poly.pdbx_seq_one_letter_code
_entity_poly.pdbx_strand_id
1 'polypeptide(L)'
;MSRTLRVRQSQTVLPFGVGAVFDIQGESFVATGIGDWPAKAKQRIESPRLASRLGVSGFYAAPATANDRFDVPDAPGAPYIRFPSWLFCGACRRMKRWRIADEKPGQPPRCPSCSPARTLAPMRFVQICQAGHLGDVDWWFWAHSRRDAGERRRCGEREKLRFLVSERASGLEALSVACTAKDCGATRDLLDILGTHGMRCSGRNPWQRRSEEVECNRPVQVVQRTAGNLYYPITHSALDIPETDVPAYADDEVAAQVREHDLWVSLCRVAGTPRAAVFQTMIQEDTGADDALLEALLAEETGQAPAASADAPTGPARPDLSREEWAAFTAPAPPATRDFALRETTLGLAGETADPWASLGRRFGRIVLADRLREVRALSGFTRVSPDATVVPADTARRLKWLPAVEVFGEGIFLTLNRTELTTWEDDEDVRKHVAGMRADLDRSFQKDRLETLTGSELAPRFVLLHTLAHLLIRQLSFESGYTTASLRERIYARSEQDQYGILVYTAAGDAEGTLGGLVRQGEPPRLVETLLRMTEAAAWCSADPLCAEHTGQGFGNLNRAACHACALLPETSCETGNTLLDRALVVGGEHVPGYLESVVTAGRAAAAGALEQA
;
A
#
# COMPACT_ATOMS: atom_id res chain seq x y z
N MET A 1 24.78 -9.61 -14.88
CA MET A 1 24.00 -10.12 -13.74
C MET A 1 24.81 -11.25 -13.11
N SER A 2 24.96 -11.27 -11.78
CA SER A 2 25.77 -12.28 -11.08
C SER A 2 24.92 -13.38 -10.44
N ARG A 3 23.61 -13.22 -10.32
CA ARG A 3 22.73 -14.23 -9.72
C ARG A 3 21.30 -14.03 -10.18
N THR A 4 20.61 -15.14 -10.46
CA THR A 4 19.20 -15.18 -10.83
C THR A 4 18.44 -15.91 -9.74
N LEU A 5 17.39 -15.28 -9.21
CA LEU A 5 16.51 -15.84 -8.19
C LEU A 5 15.07 -15.69 -8.68
N ARG A 6 14.23 -16.68 -8.39
CA ARG A 6 12.82 -16.65 -8.77
C ARG A 6 11.98 -16.07 -7.66
N VAL A 7 11.09 -15.16 -8.04
CA VAL A 7 10.12 -14.50 -7.18
C VAL A 7 8.78 -14.45 -7.89
N ARG A 8 7.68 -14.29 -7.14
CA ARG A 8 6.37 -14.08 -7.79
C ARG A 8 6.39 -12.71 -8.47
N GLN A 9 5.88 -12.63 -9.71
CA GLN A 9 5.88 -11.37 -10.46
C GLN A 9 5.14 -10.24 -9.72
N SER A 10 4.04 -10.56 -9.02
CA SER A 10 3.29 -9.62 -8.16
C SER A 10 4.16 -8.93 -7.12
N GLN A 11 5.15 -9.64 -6.57
CA GLN A 11 6.06 -9.14 -5.56
C GLN A 11 6.99 -8.04 -6.07
N THR A 12 7.19 -7.92 -7.39
CA THR A 12 8.03 -6.87 -8.01
C THR A 12 7.37 -5.48 -8.03
N VAL A 13 6.09 -5.40 -7.68
CA VAL A 13 5.35 -4.15 -7.47
C VAL A 13 5.06 -3.99 -5.98
N LEU A 14 4.50 -5.03 -5.35
CA LEU A 14 4.18 -5.04 -3.92
C LEU A 14 4.35 -6.45 -3.33
N PRO A 15 5.06 -6.64 -2.20
CA PRO A 15 5.64 -5.61 -1.34
C PRO A 15 7.06 -5.18 -1.73
N PHE A 16 7.70 -5.86 -2.69
CA PHE A 16 9.12 -5.68 -3.01
C PHE A 16 9.35 -4.86 -4.29
N GLY A 17 8.58 -3.78 -4.43
CA GLY A 17 8.71 -2.81 -5.52
C GLY A 17 10.03 -2.04 -5.52
N VAL A 18 10.19 -1.13 -6.50
CA VAL A 18 11.39 -0.26 -6.63
C VAL A 18 11.75 0.37 -5.29
N GLY A 19 13.00 0.21 -4.83
CA GLY A 19 13.48 0.75 -3.56
C GLY A 19 13.10 -0.06 -2.32
N ALA A 20 12.28 -1.11 -2.41
CA ALA A 20 12.00 -2.00 -1.30
C ALA A 20 13.17 -2.96 -1.04
N VAL A 21 13.41 -3.27 0.24
CA VAL A 21 14.38 -4.29 0.64
C VAL A 21 13.70 -5.65 0.62
N PHE A 22 14.37 -6.64 0.02
CA PHE A 22 13.88 -7.99 -0.17
C PHE A 22 14.89 -9.01 0.34
N ASP A 23 14.48 -9.87 1.27
CA ASP A 23 15.29 -10.97 1.77
C ASP A 23 14.87 -12.30 1.14
N ILE A 24 15.85 -13.07 0.69
CA ILE A 24 15.62 -14.37 0.08
C ILE A 24 16.84 -15.28 0.31
N GLN A 25 16.60 -16.52 0.72
CA GLN A 25 17.64 -17.54 0.95
C GLN A 25 18.79 -17.07 1.88
N GLY A 26 18.50 -16.24 2.88
CA GLY A 26 19.50 -15.70 3.81
C GLY A 26 20.34 -14.53 3.27
N GLU A 27 20.03 -14.07 2.07
CA GLU A 27 20.60 -12.87 1.45
C GLU A 27 19.58 -11.72 1.45
N SER A 28 20.06 -10.50 1.21
CA SER A 28 19.24 -9.28 1.20
C SER A 28 19.61 -8.41 0.01
N PHE A 29 18.59 -7.88 -0.64
CA PHE A 29 18.69 -7.08 -1.86
C PHE A 29 17.74 -5.89 -1.80
N VAL A 30 17.92 -4.92 -2.69
CA VAL A 30 16.98 -3.82 -2.91
C VAL A 30 16.67 -3.70 -4.40
N ALA A 31 15.39 -3.53 -4.75
CA ALA A 31 14.96 -3.37 -6.13
C ALA A 31 15.49 -2.05 -6.71
N THR A 32 16.02 -2.08 -7.94
CA THR A 32 16.52 -0.87 -8.59
C THR A 32 15.42 -0.11 -9.33
N GLY A 33 15.73 1.10 -9.80
CA GLY A 33 14.79 1.92 -10.57
C GLY A 33 14.37 1.26 -11.88
N ILE A 34 13.17 1.57 -12.37
CA ILE A 34 12.63 0.95 -13.59
C ILE A 34 13.42 1.27 -14.87
N GLY A 35 14.31 2.27 -14.83
CA GLY A 35 15.26 2.55 -15.90
C GLY A 35 16.26 1.42 -16.19
N ASP A 36 16.51 0.55 -15.21
CA ASP A 36 17.41 -0.60 -15.38
C ASP A 36 16.67 -1.85 -15.89
N TRP A 37 15.34 -1.81 -16.04
CA TRP A 37 14.57 -2.97 -16.50
C TRP A 37 14.93 -3.33 -17.95
N PRO A 38 15.00 -4.63 -18.29
CA PRO A 38 15.40 -5.06 -19.62
C PRO A 38 14.36 -4.64 -20.67
N ALA A 39 14.76 -3.72 -21.55
CA ALA A 39 13.85 -3.05 -22.48
C ALA A 39 13.05 -4.00 -23.40
N LYS A 40 13.63 -5.14 -23.79
CA LYS A 40 13.03 -6.13 -24.70
C LYS A 40 12.27 -7.27 -24.00
N ALA A 41 12.41 -7.42 -22.68
CA ALA A 41 11.83 -8.54 -21.94
C ALA A 41 10.63 -8.14 -21.06
N LYS A 42 10.41 -6.83 -20.87
CA LYS A 42 9.23 -6.32 -20.15
C LYS A 42 7.94 -6.61 -20.93
N GLN A 43 6.90 -6.99 -20.23
CA GLN A 43 5.60 -7.36 -20.82
C GLN A 43 4.64 -6.18 -20.67
N ARG A 44 3.99 -5.76 -21.75
CA ARG A 44 3.03 -4.64 -21.71
C ARG A 44 1.73 -5.10 -21.03
N ILE A 45 1.23 -4.28 -20.12
CA ILE A 45 -0.09 -4.46 -19.50
C ILE A 45 -1.01 -3.35 -20.00
N GLU A 46 -2.13 -3.74 -20.59
CA GLU A 46 -3.18 -2.79 -21.00
C GLU A 46 -4.08 -2.45 -19.81
N SER A 47 -4.20 -1.16 -19.52
CA SER A 47 -5.21 -0.56 -18.64
C SER A 47 -5.40 0.92 -19.02
N PRO A 48 -6.18 1.22 -20.07
CA PRO A 48 -6.31 2.59 -20.59
C PRO A 48 -6.86 3.57 -19.55
N ARG A 49 -7.87 3.13 -18.77
CA ARG A 49 -8.49 3.94 -17.71
C ARG A 49 -7.48 4.37 -16.65
N LEU A 50 -6.66 3.44 -16.16
CA LEU A 50 -5.62 3.75 -15.19
C LEU A 50 -4.50 4.60 -15.81
N ALA A 51 -4.13 4.34 -17.06
CA ALA A 51 -3.06 5.05 -17.76
C ALA A 51 -3.41 6.52 -17.98
N SER A 52 -4.64 6.79 -18.46
CA SER A 52 -5.18 8.14 -18.65
C SER A 52 -5.20 8.91 -17.33
N ARG A 53 -5.77 8.33 -16.28
CA ARG A 53 -5.87 8.98 -14.96
C ARG A 53 -4.52 9.24 -14.27
N LEU A 54 -3.47 8.49 -14.64
CA LEU A 54 -2.11 8.70 -14.12
C LEU A 54 -1.22 9.54 -15.07
N GLY A 55 -1.71 9.92 -16.25
CA GLY A 55 -0.91 10.65 -17.25
C GLY A 55 0.29 9.86 -17.80
N VAL A 56 0.17 8.54 -17.93
CA VAL A 56 1.26 7.65 -18.39
C VAL A 56 0.93 6.97 -19.71
N SER A 57 1.96 6.67 -20.50
CA SER A 57 1.86 5.98 -21.81
C SER A 57 1.51 4.48 -21.71
N GLY A 58 1.51 3.93 -20.50
CA GLY A 58 1.12 2.55 -20.23
C GLY A 58 1.92 1.90 -19.11
N PHE A 59 1.72 0.60 -18.97
CA PHE A 59 2.25 -0.18 -17.87
C PHE A 59 3.05 -1.38 -18.37
N TYR A 60 4.04 -1.79 -17.56
CA TYR A 60 4.84 -2.97 -17.87
C TYR A 60 5.07 -3.85 -16.65
N ALA A 61 4.91 -5.16 -16.85
CA ALA A 61 5.28 -6.18 -15.89
C ALA A 61 6.76 -6.55 -16.01
N ALA A 62 7.35 -6.97 -14.88
CA ALA A 62 8.66 -7.58 -14.87
C ALA A 62 8.65 -8.83 -15.77
N PRO A 63 9.76 -9.16 -16.45
CA PRO A 63 9.81 -10.33 -17.32
C PRO A 63 9.37 -11.60 -16.59
N ALA A 64 8.39 -12.33 -17.14
CA ALA A 64 7.95 -13.61 -16.58
C ALA A 64 8.79 -14.75 -17.17
N THR A 65 9.13 -15.73 -16.33
CA THR A 65 9.67 -17.02 -16.77
C THR A 65 8.52 -17.97 -17.05
N ALA A 66 8.33 -18.40 -18.29
CA ALA A 66 7.24 -19.28 -18.68
C ALA A 66 7.55 -20.74 -18.31
N ASN A 67 7.16 -21.19 -17.10
CA ASN A 67 7.29 -22.55 -16.55
C ASN A 67 8.71 -23.18 -16.60
N ASP A 68 9.00 -24.13 -15.70
CA ASP A 68 10.32 -24.78 -15.61
C ASP A 68 10.81 -25.43 -16.91
N ARG A 69 9.89 -25.74 -17.82
CA ARG A 69 10.13 -26.45 -19.08
C ARG A 69 10.57 -25.55 -20.23
N PHE A 70 10.21 -24.26 -20.20
CA PHE A 70 10.58 -23.27 -21.22
C PHE A 70 11.38 -22.10 -20.64
N ASP A 71 11.84 -22.25 -19.39
CA ASP A 71 12.73 -21.29 -18.77
C ASP A 71 14.02 -21.20 -19.57
N VAL A 72 14.41 -19.98 -19.94
CA VAL A 72 15.69 -19.73 -20.59
C VAL A 72 16.68 -19.42 -19.46
N PRO A 73 17.70 -20.27 -19.25
CA PRO A 73 18.73 -19.97 -18.26
C PRO A 73 19.31 -18.57 -18.50
N ASP A 74 19.41 -17.80 -17.42
CA ASP A 74 19.92 -16.41 -17.42
C ASP A 74 19.09 -15.40 -18.23
N ALA A 75 17.79 -15.65 -18.46
CA ALA A 75 16.87 -14.63 -18.94
C ALA A 75 16.93 -13.38 -18.05
N PRO A 76 16.94 -12.16 -18.63
CA PRO A 76 17.06 -10.94 -17.85
C PRO A 76 15.78 -10.73 -17.03
N GLY A 77 15.92 -10.76 -15.70
CA GLY A 77 14.85 -10.43 -14.77
C GLY A 77 14.83 -8.96 -14.36
N ALA A 78 13.91 -8.60 -13.47
CA ALA A 78 13.95 -7.30 -12.80
C ALA A 78 15.26 -7.17 -11.99
N PRO A 79 16.00 -6.06 -12.11
CA PRO A 79 17.27 -5.88 -11.43
C PRO A 79 17.12 -5.58 -9.94
N TYR A 80 17.94 -6.25 -9.15
CA TYR A 80 18.11 -6.02 -7.71
C TYR A 80 19.60 -5.91 -7.40
N ILE A 81 19.95 -5.06 -6.45
CA ILE A 81 21.33 -4.90 -5.96
C ILE A 81 21.44 -5.39 -4.52
N ARG A 82 22.58 -6.02 -4.17
CA ARG A 82 22.82 -6.46 -2.79
C ARG A 82 22.80 -5.26 -1.85
N PHE A 83 21.97 -5.36 -0.82
CA PHE A 83 21.88 -4.35 0.21
C PHE A 83 21.34 -5.00 1.50
N PRO A 84 21.89 -4.71 2.69
CA PRO A 84 23.01 -3.80 2.95
C PRO A 84 24.34 -4.27 2.36
N SER A 85 25.26 -3.34 2.09
CA SER A 85 26.60 -3.71 1.60
C SER A 85 27.46 -4.29 2.72
N TRP A 86 27.20 -3.93 3.98
CA TRP A 86 27.88 -4.54 5.12
C TRP A 86 27.31 -5.91 5.47
N LEU A 87 28.19 -6.90 5.43
CA LEU A 87 27.91 -8.27 5.84
C LEU A 87 28.84 -8.68 6.99
N PHE A 88 28.48 -9.71 7.74
CA PHE A 88 29.31 -10.28 8.80
C PHE A 88 29.36 -11.81 8.75
N CYS A 89 30.45 -12.38 9.24
CA CYS A 89 30.58 -13.82 9.38
C CYS A 89 30.07 -14.29 10.75
N GLY A 90 29.13 -15.24 10.78
CA GLY A 90 28.63 -15.82 12.03
C GLY A 90 29.69 -16.57 12.84
N ALA A 91 30.77 -17.04 12.21
CA ALA A 91 31.85 -17.78 12.86
C ALA A 91 32.97 -16.85 13.40
N CYS A 92 33.69 -16.15 12.52
CA CYS A 92 34.82 -15.31 12.94
C CYS A 92 34.42 -13.89 13.36
N ARG A 93 33.13 -13.54 13.26
CA ARG A 93 32.56 -12.22 13.62
C ARG A 93 33.11 -11.04 12.82
N ARG A 94 33.94 -11.28 11.78
CA ARG A 94 34.46 -10.23 10.90
C ARG A 94 33.34 -9.60 10.08
N MET A 95 33.30 -8.28 10.05
CA MET A 95 32.48 -7.51 9.14
C MET A 95 33.26 -7.25 7.84
N LYS A 96 32.56 -7.30 6.71
CA LYS A 96 33.12 -6.97 5.39
C LYS A 96 32.10 -6.15 4.63
N ARG A 97 32.55 -5.01 4.11
CA ARG A 97 31.78 -4.27 3.09
C ARG A 97 31.91 -5.00 1.76
N TRP A 98 30.80 -5.54 1.28
CA TRP A 98 30.70 -6.30 0.05
C TRP A 98 30.42 -5.35 -1.12
N ARG A 99 31.34 -5.29 -2.09
CA ARG A 99 31.20 -4.42 -3.27
C ARG A 99 30.64 -5.21 -4.44
N ILE A 100 30.14 -4.51 -5.45
CA ILE A 100 29.70 -5.13 -6.71
C ILE A 100 30.82 -5.98 -7.33
N ALA A 101 32.08 -5.53 -7.24
CA ALA A 101 33.25 -6.27 -7.71
C ALA A 101 33.57 -7.54 -6.89
N ASP A 102 33.02 -7.69 -5.68
CA ASP A 102 33.16 -8.90 -4.87
C ASP A 102 32.11 -9.98 -5.25
N GLU A 103 31.06 -9.63 -6.02
CA GLU A 103 30.03 -10.59 -6.46
C GLU A 103 30.58 -11.66 -7.40
N LYS A 104 30.13 -12.90 -7.21
CA LYS A 104 30.51 -14.05 -8.04
C LYS A 104 29.28 -14.71 -8.65
N PRO A 105 29.30 -15.04 -9.95
CA PRO A 105 28.20 -15.74 -10.62
C PRO A 105 27.73 -16.98 -9.83
N GLY A 106 26.42 -17.02 -9.50
CA GLY A 106 25.76 -18.16 -8.87
C GLY A 106 26.17 -18.48 -7.43
N GLN A 107 26.96 -17.63 -6.75
CA GLN A 107 27.47 -17.92 -5.41
C GLN A 107 27.05 -16.88 -4.38
N PRO A 108 26.64 -17.30 -3.16
CA PRO A 108 26.41 -16.37 -2.06
C PRO A 108 27.74 -15.77 -1.57
N PRO A 109 27.71 -14.61 -0.88
CA PRO A 109 28.92 -13.97 -0.36
C PRO A 109 29.60 -14.87 0.68
N ARG A 110 30.86 -15.24 0.45
CA ARG A 110 31.63 -16.12 1.37
C ARG A 110 32.69 -15.35 2.14
N CYS A 111 32.88 -15.73 3.40
CA CYS A 111 33.90 -15.15 4.27
C CYS A 111 35.30 -15.52 3.76
N PRO A 112 36.18 -14.54 3.48
CA PRO A 112 37.54 -14.81 3.00
C PRO A 112 38.51 -15.26 4.10
N SER A 113 38.10 -15.20 5.38
CA SER A 113 38.98 -15.46 6.53
C SER A 113 38.72 -16.79 7.23
N CYS A 114 37.69 -17.54 6.83
CA CYS A 114 37.32 -18.82 7.44
C CYS A 114 37.63 -20.00 6.52
N SER A 115 38.12 -21.09 7.10
CA SER A 115 38.20 -22.40 6.46
C SER A 115 37.47 -23.43 7.35
N PRO A 116 36.40 -24.10 6.87
CA PRO A 116 35.76 -23.92 5.57
C PRO A 116 35.07 -22.54 5.45
N ALA A 117 34.99 -22.05 4.21
CA ALA A 117 34.37 -20.75 3.91
C ALA A 117 32.89 -20.75 4.31
N ARG A 118 32.50 -19.78 5.16
CA ARG A 118 31.13 -19.60 5.64
C ARG A 118 30.41 -18.51 4.85
N THR A 119 29.13 -18.67 4.61
CA THR A 119 28.28 -17.61 4.03
C THR A 119 28.22 -16.42 4.98
N LEU A 120 28.37 -15.22 4.43
CA LEU A 120 28.22 -13.97 5.17
C LEU A 120 26.74 -13.62 5.29
N ALA A 121 26.34 -13.13 6.46
CA ALA A 121 24.98 -12.66 6.73
C ALA A 121 24.91 -11.13 6.59
N PRO A 122 23.81 -10.57 6.05
CA PRO A 122 23.63 -9.12 5.96
C PRO A 122 23.47 -8.49 7.35
N MET A 123 24.00 -7.28 7.52
CA MET A 123 23.71 -6.48 8.71
C MET A 123 22.21 -6.18 8.80
N ARG A 124 21.68 -6.11 10.03
CA ARG A 124 20.24 -5.96 10.29
C ARG A 124 19.77 -4.50 10.37
N PHE A 125 20.69 -3.54 10.38
CA PHE A 125 20.38 -2.13 10.56
C PHE A 125 20.84 -1.33 9.35
N VAL A 126 20.02 -0.36 8.98
CA VAL A 126 20.19 0.51 7.83
C VAL A 126 19.83 1.94 8.23
N GLN A 127 20.31 2.91 7.48
CA GLN A 127 19.94 4.31 7.66
C GLN A 127 18.97 4.77 6.57
N ILE A 128 17.99 5.58 6.96
CA ILE A 128 17.02 6.23 6.08
C ILE A 128 16.91 7.71 6.41
N CYS A 129 16.45 8.53 5.46
CA CYS A 129 16.08 9.92 5.73
C CYS A 129 14.76 10.30 5.03
N GLN A 130 14.18 11.43 5.44
CA GLN A 130 12.94 11.98 4.88
C GLN A 130 13.03 12.38 3.40
N ALA A 131 14.24 12.49 2.83
CA ALA A 131 14.41 12.69 1.38
C ALA A 131 14.32 11.37 0.59
N GLY A 132 14.00 10.25 1.24
CA GLY A 132 13.82 8.94 0.61
C GLY A 132 15.10 8.12 0.39
N HIS A 133 16.26 8.62 0.81
CA HIS A 133 17.54 7.91 0.68
C HIS A 133 17.63 6.72 1.64
N LEU A 134 18.15 5.61 1.13
CA LEU A 134 18.50 4.40 1.86
C LEU A 134 20.01 4.18 1.83
N GLY A 135 20.61 3.82 2.97
CA GLY A 135 22.04 3.55 3.04
C GLY A 135 22.42 2.57 4.15
N ASP A 136 23.67 2.11 4.10
CA ASP A 136 24.28 1.40 5.22
C ASP A 136 24.52 2.35 6.39
N VAL A 137 24.39 1.85 7.62
CA VAL A 137 24.88 2.54 8.82
C VAL A 137 26.40 2.76 8.67
N ASP A 138 26.90 3.94 9.04
CA ASP A 138 28.35 4.16 9.16
C ASP A 138 28.87 3.43 10.40
N TRP A 139 29.13 2.12 10.25
CA TRP A 139 29.56 1.24 11.33
C TRP A 139 30.90 1.66 11.94
N TRP A 140 31.77 2.28 11.16
CA TRP A 140 33.00 2.84 11.69
C TRP A 140 32.68 4.01 12.61
N PHE A 141 31.85 4.96 12.18
CA PHE A 141 31.42 6.07 13.02
C PHE A 141 30.71 5.57 14.28
N TRP A 142 29.80 4.58 14.16
CA TRP A 142 29.10 3.99 15.29
C TRP A 142 30.06 3.44 16.35
N ALA A 143 31.01 2.58 15.96
CA ALA A 143 31.98 1.98 16.88
C ALA A 143 32.85 3.04 17.60
N HIS A 144 33.05 4.19 16.95
CA HIS A 144 33.90 5.28 17.44
C HIS A 144 33.14 6.40 18.15
N SER A 145 31.82 6.43 18.06
CA SER A 145 30.99 7.58 18.47
C SER A 145 31.02 7.92 19.96
N ARG A 146 31.40 6.97 20.84
CA ARG A 146 31.65 7.22 22.28
C ARG A 146 33.06 7.77 22.57
N ARG A 147 33.93 7.90 21.56
CA ARG A 147 35.27 8.48 21.69
C ARG A 147 35.29 9.96 21.32
N ASP A 148 36.23 10.69 21.91
CA ASP A 148 36.42 12.10 21.59
C ASP A 148 36.81 12.31 20.12
N ALA A 149 36.43 13.46 19.56
CA ALA A 149 36.68 13.79 18.15
C ALA A 149 38.17 13.69 17.76
N GLY A 150 39.09 14.03 18.67
CA GLY A 150 40.53 13.87 18.46
C GLY A 150 40.94 12.41 18.27
N GLU A 151 40.42 11.51 19.12
CA GLU A 151 40.77 10.09 19.08
C GLU A 151 40.15 9.37 17.89
N ARG A 152 38.92 9.73 17.53
CA ARG A 152 38.25 9.21 16.33
C ARG A 152 39.08 9.49 15.07
N ARG A 153 39.62 10.71 14.94
CA ARG A 153 40.45 11.11 13.80
C ARG A 153 41.78 10.35 13.69
N ARG A 154 42.25 9.69 14.76
CA ARG A 154 43.47 8.88 14.73
C ARG A 154 43.27 7.53 14.03
N CYS A 155 42.05 7.03 13.92
CA CYS A 155 41.76 5.73 13.28
C CYS A 155 41.24 5.91 11.85
N GLY A 156 42.12 5.86 10.83
CA GLY A 156 41.71 5.90 9.41
C GLY A 156 41.14 4.59 8.86
N GLU A 157 41.20 3.50 9.62
CA GLU A 157 40.89 2.13 9.18
C GLU A 157 39.39 1.83 9.27
N ARG A 158 38.64 2.22 8.24
CA ARG A 158 37.16 2.16 8.23
C ARG A 158 36.56 0.75 8.06
N GLU A 159 37.34 -0.22 7.59
CA GLU A 159 36.85 -1.57 7.26
C GLU A 159 37.29 -2.68 8.24
N LYS A 160 38.16 -2.37 9.20
CA LYS A 160 38.64 -3.33 10.21
C LYS A 160 37.65 -3.41 11.38
N LEU A 161 36.46 -3.96 11.12
CA LEU A 161 35.37 -4.07 12.09
C LEU A 161 34.97 -5.54 12.37
N ARG A 162 34.49 -5.80 13.59
CA ARG A 162 33.89 -7.07 14.00
C ARG A 162 32.54 -6.83 14.69
N PHE A 163 31.59 -7.71 14.41
CA PHE A 163 30.27 -7.75 15.04
C PHE A 163 30.24 -8.81 16.14
N LEU A 164 30.30 -8.37 17.39
CA LEU A 164 30.45 -9.23 18.56
C LEU A 164 29.09 -9.47 19.23
N VAL A 165 28.96 -10.64 19.85
CA VAL A 165 27.79 -11.05 20.63
C VAL A 165 28.28 -11.43 22.03
N SER A 166 27.74 -10.78 23.04
CA SER A 166 27.97 -11.06 24.45
C SER A 166 27.01 -12.15 24.93
N GLU A 167 27.50 -13.13 25.67
CA GLU A 167 26.67 -14.16 26.31
C GLU A 167 26.11 -13.68 27.67
N ARG A 168 26.58 -12.54 28.17
CA ARG A 168 26.24 -12.02 29.51
C ARG A 168 25.08 -11.03 29.51
N ALA A 169 24.53 -10.71 28.35
CA ALA A 169 23.44 -9.75 28.19
C ALA A 169 22.40 -10.31 27.21
N SER A 170 21.18 -9.81 27.30
CA SER A 170 20.09 -10.11 26.36
C SER A 170 19.83 -8.91 25.45
N GLY A 171 19.01 -9.08 24.40
CA GLY A 171 18.56 -7.95 23.59
C GLY A 171 19.65 -7.28 22.75
N LEU A 172 19.54 -5.96 22.58
CA LEU A 172 20.44 -5.17 21.72
C LEU A 172 21.76 -4.81 22.41
N GLU A 173 21.79 -4.68 23.74
CA GLU A 173 23.03 -4.43 24.49
C GLU A 173 24.03 -5.60 24.41
N ALA A 174 23.54 -6.81 24.10
CA ALA A 174 24.38 -7.97 23.86
C ALA A 174 25.17 -7.89 22.55
N LEU A 175 24.77 -7.02 21.63
CA LEU A 175 25.38 -6.90 20.30
C LEU A 175 26.27 -5.67 20.28
N SER A 176 27.49 -5.79 19.74
CA SER A 176 28.41 -4.65 19.63
C SER A 176 29.24 -4.67 18.35
N VAL A 177 29.72 -3.49 17.95
CA VAL A 177 30.66 -3.33 16.85
C VAL A 177 32.00 -2.85 17.40
N ALA A 178 33.05 -3.60 17.11
CA ALA A 178 34.41 -3.30 17.57
C ALA A 178 35.36 -3.07 16.40
N CYS A 179 36.20 -2.03 16.51
CA CYS A 179 37.28 -1.76 15.57
C CYS A 179 38.54 -2.52 15.98
N THR A 180 39.04 -3.36 15.08
CA THR A 180 40.26 -4.17 15.26
C THR A 180 41.46 -3.58 14.53
N ALA A 181 41.43 -2.28 14.22
CA ALA A 181 42.60 -1.57 13.74
C ALA A 181 43.67 -1.52 14.85
N LYS A 182 44.94 -1.55 14.43
CA LYS A 182 46.06 -1.46 15.36
C LYS A 182 45.94 -0.17 16.17
N ASP A 183 46.15 -0.27 17.49
CA ASP A 183 46.10 0.85 18.43
C ASP A 183 44.75 1.60 18.51
N CYS A 184 43.65 1.01 18.00
CA CYS A 184 42.31 1.58 18.09
C CYS A 184 41.51 0.95 19.24
N GLY A 185 40.95 -0.25 19.06
CA GLY A 185 40.12 -0.92 20.07
C GLY A 185 38.77 -0.25 20.37
N ALA A 186 38.28 0.65 19.50
CA ALA A 186 36.98 1.30 19.70
C ALA A 186 35.84 0.27 19.68
N THR A 187 34.89 0.39 20.60
CA THR A 187 33.74 -0.52 20.68
C THR A 187 32.50 0.22 21.15
N ARG A 188 31.34 -0.12 20.59
CA ARG A 188 30.03 0.36 21.03
C ARG A 188 28.98 -0.73 20.89
N ASP A 189 28.17 -0.90 21.92
CA ASP A 189 26.97 -1.74 21.90
C ASP A 189 25.89 -1.17 20.97
N LEU A 190 24.80 -1.93 20.78
CA LEU A 190 23.68 -1.56 19.91
C LEU A 190 22.42 -1.14 20.70
N LEU A 191 22.51 -0.96 22.03
CA LEU A 191 21.36 -0.66 22.88
C LEU A 191 20.56 0.54 22.34
N ASP A 192 21.27 1.62 22.04
CA ASP A 192 20.67 2.86 21.54
C ASP A 192 20.78 3.01 20.02
N ILE A 193 20.97 1.94 19.23
CA ILE A 193 21.26 2.08 17.79
C ILE A 193 20.13 2.74 17.01
N LEU A 194 18.88 2.56 17.41
CA LEU A 194 17.72 3.05 16.69
C LEU A 194 17.58 4.57 16.84
N GLY A 195 17.08 5.25 15.81
CA GLY A 195 16.89 6.70 15.81
C GLY A 195 18.09 7.49 15.25
N THR A 196 18.26 8.73 15.70
CA THR A 196 19.19 9.70 15.10
C THR A 196 20.49 9.81 15.91
N HIS A 197 21.64 9.70 15.25
CA HIS A 197 22.96 9.60 15.91
C HIS A 197 24.04 10.52 15.35
N GLY A 198 23.66 11.61 14.68
CA GLY A 198 24.61 12.56 14.07
C GLY A 198 25.39 12.00 12.87
N MET A 199 24.93 10.87 12.31
CA MET A 199 25.40 10.35 11.03
C MET A 199 24.89 11.24 9.89
N ARG A 200 25.59 11.21 8.75
CA ARG A 200 25.22 12.00 7.55
C ARG A 200 24.54 11.11 6.52
N CYS A 201 23.55 11.67 5.84
CA CYS A 201 22.92 11.03 4.70
C CYS A 201 23.98 10.82 3.59
N SER A 202 23.90 9.68 2.90
CA SER A 202 24.75 9.38 1.74
C SER A 202 24.39 10.19 0.50
N GLY A 203 23.27 10.91 0.51
CA GLY A 203 22.81 11.70 -0.64
C GLY A 203 22.41 10.87 -1.86
N ARG A 204 22.33 9.53 -1.72
CA ARG A 204 21.97 8.59 -2.78
C ARG A 204 21.45 7.29 -2.21
N ASN A 205 20.64 6.60 -3.01
CA ASN A 205 20.21 5.23 -2.78
C ASN A 205 21.24 4.19 -3.24
N PRO A 206 21.15 2.92 -2.80
CA PRO A 206 22.16 1.90 -3.07
C PRO A 206 22.33 1.56 -4.55
N TRP A 207 21.26 1.66 -5.35
CA TRP A 207 21.29 1.39 -6.79
C TRP A 207 21.74 2.59 -7.64
N GLN A 208 21.79 3.79 -7.06
CA GLN A 208 22.20 5.00 -7.76
C GLN A 208 23.73 5.09 -7.87
N ARG A 209 24.21 5.69 -8.96
CA ARG A 209 25.63 5.91 -9.19
C ARG A 209 26.14 7.02 -8.28
N ARG A 210 27.45 7.06 -8.06
CA ARG A 210 28.10 8.12 -7.28
C ARG A 210 27.92 9.51 -7.90
N SER A 211 27.76 9.60 -9.22
CA SER A 211 27.48 10.85 -9.94
C SER A 211 26.08 11.41 -9.68
N GLU A 212 25.17 10.60 -9.12
CA GLU A 212 23.80 10.99 -8.77
C GLU A 212 23.68 11.39 -7.29
N GLU A 213 24.79 11.44 -6.56
CA GLU A 213 24.83 11.87 -5.17
C GLU A 213 24.47 13.37 -5.06
N VAL A 214 23.48 13.68 -4.23
CA VAL A 214 23.05 15.04 -3.93
C VAL A 214 23.45 15.43 -2.51
N GLU A 215 23.64 16.72 -2.27
CA GLU A 215 23.85 17.20 -0.90
C GLU A 215 22.53 17.08 -0.11
N CYS A 216 22.49 16.18 0.86
CA CYS A 216 21.31 15.93 1.69
C CYS A 216 21.62 16.20 3.17
N ASN A 217 21.03 17.28 3.68
CA ASN A 217 21.18 17.72 5.07
C ASN A 217 20.06 17.20 6.00
N ARG A 218 19.19 16.31 5.52
CA ARG A 218 18.14 15.69 6.34
C ARG A 218 18.74 14.76 7.39
N PRO A 219 18.21 14.73 8.63
CA PRO A 219 18.68 13.81 9.66
C PRO A 219 18.45 12.37 9.21
N VAL A 220 19.43 11.50 9.46
CA VAL A 220 19.31 10.07 9.22
C VAL A 220 18.81 9.36 10.46
N GLN A 221 17.88 8.45 10.26
CA GLN A 221 17.38 7.54 11.29
C GLN A 221 17.91 6.15 10.99
N VAL A 222 18.48 5.50 12.00
CA VAL A 222 18.82 4.08 11.92
C VAL A 222 17.61 3.26 12.33
N VAL A 223 17.26 2.31 11.48
CA VAL A 223 16.13 1.40 11.67
C VAL A 223 16.57 -0.03 11.39
N GLN A 224 15.75 -0.98 11.84
CA GLN A 224 15.91 -2.36 11.37
C GLN A 224 15.54 -2.44 9.89
N ARG A 225 16.25 -3.26 9.11
CA ARG A 225 15.98 -3.46 7.67
C ARG A 225 14.62 -4.08 7.35
N THR A 226 13.88 -4.52 8.37
CA THR A 226 12.50 -5.04 8.30
C THR A 226 11.49 -4.11 8.95
N ALA A 227 11.88 -2.87 9.30
CA ALA A 227 10.98 -1.92 9.93
C ALA A 227 9.93 -1.41 8.93
N GLY A 228 8.68 -1.23 9.38
CA GLY A 228 7.58 -0.77 8.52
C GLY A 228 7.79 0.64 7.95
N ASN A 229 8.53 1.51 8.66
CA ASN A 229 8.85 2.86 8.19
C ASN A 229 10.02 2.92 7.19
N LEU A 230 10.54 1.77 6.78
CA LEU A 230 11.58 1.69 5.76
C LEU A 230 11.05 1.99 4.38
N TYR A 231 9.80 1.62 4.06
CA TYR A 231 9.25 1.66 2.72
C TYR A 231 7.72 1.78 2.75
N TYR A 232 7.21 2.90 2.27
CA TYR A 232 5.77 3.14 2.07
C TYR A 232 5.49 3.23 0.56
N PRO A 233 4.97 2.16 -0.07
CA PRO A 233 4.71 2.17 -1.50
C PRO A 233 3.52 3.07 -1.87
N ILE A 234 3.62 3.76 -2.99
CA ILE A 234 2.51 4.51 -3.60
C ILE A 234 2.00 3.69 -4.77
N THR A 235 0.90 2.99 -4.54
CA THR A 235 0.25 2.11 -5.52
C THR A 235 -1.09 2.67 -5.97
N HIS A 236 -1.41 2.40 -7.23
CA HIS A 236 -2.69 2.72 -7.84
C HIS A 236 -3.24 1.44 -8.46
N SER A 237 -4.53 1.19 -8.31
CA SER A 237 -5.16 0.03 -8.91
C SER A 237 -6.50 0.33 -9.55
N ALA A 238 -6.75 -0.36 -10.65
CA ALA A 238 -8.00 -0.29 -11.40
C ALA A 238 -8.51 -1.70 -11.65
N LEU A 239 -9.81 -1.89 -11.46
CA LEU A 239 -10.51 -3.08 -11.96
C LEU A 239 -10.76 -2.89 -13.46
N ASP A 240 -10.58 -3.97 -14.24
CA ASP A 240 -10.98 -3.97 -15.64
C ASP A 240 -12.48 -4.22 -15.72
N ILE A 241 -13.19 -3.12 -15.81
CA ILE A 241 -14.63 -3.06 -16.00
C ILE A 241 -14.94 -2.83 -17.49
N PRO A 242 -16.14 -3.21 -17.96
CA PRO A 242 -16.60 -2.82 -19.28
C PRO A 242 -16.69 -1.29 -19.38
N GLU A 243 -16.54 -0.76 -20.60
CA GLU A 243 -16.87 0.65 -20.86
C GLU A 243 -18.34 0.87 -20.49
N THR A 244 -18.55 1.80 -19.57
CA THR A 244 -19.86 2.17 -19.05
C THR A 244 -20.14 3.61 -19.48
N ASP A 245 -21.38 3.91 -19.87
CA ASP A 245 -21.84 5.27 -20.21
C ASP A 245 -22.00 6.12 -18.95
N VAL A 246 -20.94 6.21 -18.14
CA VAL A 246 -20.89 7.10 -16.99
C VAL A 246 -20.53 8.48 -17.52
N PRO A 247 -21.38 9.53 -17.31
CA PRO A 247 -21.01 10.89 -17.68
C PRO A 247 -19.64 11.23 -17.10
N ALA A 248 -18.75 11.95 -17.77
CA ALA A 248 -17.43 12.29 -17.22
C ALA A 248 -17.55 13.11 -15.90
N TYR A 249 -16.46 13.34 -15.16
CA TYR A 249 -16.48 14.38 -14.12
C TYR A 249 -16.92 15.72 -14.74
N ALA A 250 -17.57 16.61 -13.99
CA ALA A 250 -17.81 17.98 -14.47
C ALA A 250 -16.48 18.62 -14.91
N ASP A 251 -15.39 18.37 -14.18
CA ASP A 251 -14.04 18.82 -14.54
C ASP A 251 -13.48 18.12 -15.79
N ASP A 252 -13.80 16.84 -16.04
CA ASP A 252 -13.39 16.14 -17.26
C ASP A 252 -14.19 16.62 -18.49
N GLU A 253 -15.46 16.96 -18.29
CA GLU A 253 -16.32 17.57 -19.32
C GLU A 253 -15.84 18.99 -19.64
N VAL A 254 -15.53 19.79 -18.62
CA VAL A 254 -14.91 21.11 -18.79
C VAL A 254 -13.52 20.97 -19.42
N ALA A 255 -12.71 19.99 -19.04
CA ALA A 255 -11.41 19.73 -19.66
C ALA A 255 -11.53 19.30 -21.13
N ALA A 256 -12.56 18.54 -21.48
CA ALA A 256 -12.88 18.21 -22.87
C ALA A 256 -13.31 19.46 -23.64
N GLN A 257 -14.22 20.26 -23.08
CA GLN A 257 -14.66 21.53 -23.65
C GLN A 257 -13.50 22.51 -23.86
N VAL A 258 -12.56 22.60 -22.90
CA VAL A 258 -11.35 23.41 -23.02
C VAL A 258 -10.47 22.92 -24.18
N ARG A 259 -10.26 21.61 -24.32
CA ARG A 259 -9.44 21.06 -25.42
C ARG A 259 -10.12 21.19 -26.79
N GLU A 260 -11.45 21.15 -26.82
CA GLU A 260 -12.27 21.31 -28.03
C GLU A 260 -12.52 22.79 -28.39
N HIS A 261 -12.19 23.72 -27.49
CA HIS A 261 -12.41 25.15 -27.70
C HIS A 261 -11.59 25.69 -28.89
N ASP A 262 -12.20 26.54 -29.73
CA ASP A 262 -11.57 27.10 -30.94
C ASP A 262 -10.25 27.85 -30.64
N LEU A 263 -10.18 28.46 -29.44
CA LEU A 263 -9.01 29.20 -28.97
C LEU A 263 -7.91 28.33 -28.34
N TRP A 264 -8.17 27.03 -28.09
CA TRP A 264 -7.24 26.13 -27.40
C TRP A 264 -5.89 26.02 -28.10
N VAL A 265 -5.91 25.72 -29.40
CA VAL A 265 -4.69 25.60 -30.21
C VAL A 265 -3.94 26.94 -30.27
N SER A 266 -4.66 28.06 -30.28
CA SER A 266 -4.08 29.39 -30.26
C SER A 266 -3.38 29.67 -28.93
N LEU A 267 -4.01 29.30 -27.81
CA LEU A 267 -3.44 29.39 -26.46
C LEU A 267 -2.17 28.54 -26.33
N CYS A 268 -2.19 27.28 -26.76
CA CYS A 268 -1.00 26.41 -26.74
C CYS A 268 0.18 26.99 -27.54
N ARG A 269 -0.09 27.70 -28.64
CA ARG A 269 0.97 28.33 -29.48
C ARG A 269 1.59 29.57 -28.85
N VAL A 270 0.86 30.29 -28.02
CA VAL A 270 1.33 31.54 -27.38
C VAL A 270 1.67 31.38 -25.89
N ALA A 271 1.68 30.13 -25.41
CA ALA A 271 2.03 29.75 -24.04
C ALA A 271 3.35 30.41 -23.60
N GLY A 272 3.34 31.05 -22.43
CA GLY A 272 4.50 31.76 -21.88
C GLY A 272 4.70 33.20 -22.39
N THR A 273 3.81 33.72 -23.22
CA THR A 273 3.79 35.15 -23.62
C THR A 273 2.68 35.92 -22.88
N PRO A 274 2.77 37.26 -22.75
CA PRO A 274 1.69 38.07 -22.17
C PRO A 274 0.34 37.95 -22.90
N ARG A 275 0.33 37.40 -24.11
CA ARG A 275 -0.89 37.18 -24.90
C ARG A 275 -1.66 35.94 -24.46
N ALA A 276 -1.03 34.99 -23.75
CA ALA A 276 -1.70 33.80 -23.24
C ALA A 276 -2.85 34.13 -22.29
N ALA A 277 -2.67 35.16 -21.44
CA ALA A 277 -3.68 35.60 -20.47
C ALA A 277 -5.02 35.95 -21.14
N VAL A 278 -5.00 36.59 -22.32
CA VAL A 278 -6.23 36.96 -23.04
C VAL A 278 -7.00 35.73 -23.50
N PHE A 279 -6.31 34.72 -24.03
CA PHE A 279 -6.95 33.48 -24.47
C PHE A 279 -7.40 32.60 -23.30
N GLN A 280 -6.66 32.60 -22.18
CA GLN A 280 -7.07 31.95 -20.94
C GLN A 280 -8.40 32.53 -20.45
N THR A 281 -8.49 33.85 -20.28
CA THR A 281 -9.73 34.50 -19.82
C THR A 281 -10.92 34.18 -20.72
N MET A 282 -10.75 34.20 -22.05
CA MET A 282 -11.83 33.85 -22.97
C MET A 282 -12.28 32.40 -22.83
N ILE A 283 -11.34 31.45 -22.73
CA ILE A 283 -11.68 30.03 -22.54
C ILE A 283 -12.36 29.81 -21.17
N GLN A 284 -11.96 30.53 -20.13
CA GLN A 284 -12.58 30.46 -18.80
C GLN A 284 -14.02 30.95 -18.82
N GLU A 285 -14.27 32.09 -19.47
CA GLU A 285 -15.62 32.64 -19.61
C GLU A 285 -16.56 31.69 -20.36
N ASP A 286 -16.04 30.99 -21.38
CA ASP A 286 -16.83 30.11 -22.25
C ASP A 286 -17.01 28.69 -21.68
N THR A 287 -16.05 28.16 -20.92
CA THR A 287 -16.05 26.77 -20.43
C THR A 287 -16.24 26.63 -18.92
N GLY A 288 -16.08 27.71 -18.15
CA GLY A 288 -16.09 27.67 -16.69
C GLY A 288 -14.86 27.02 -16.04
N ALA A 289 -13.81 26.75 -16.81
CA ALA A 289 -12.56 26.19 -16.30
C ALA A 289 -11.87 27.15 -15.30
N ASP A 290 -11.25 26.60 -14.25
CA ASP A 290 -10.41 27.39 -13.34
C ASP A 290 -8.97 27.54 -13.88
N ASP A 291 -8.19 28.44 -13.27
CA ASP A 291 -6.79 28.68 -13.64
C ASP A 291 -5.95 27.40 -13.54
N ALA A 292 -6.19 26.59 -12.50
CA ALA A 292 -5.42 25.38 -12.22
C ALA A 292 -5.60 24.31 -13.29
N LEU A 293 -6.84 24.09 -13.75
CA LEU A 293 -7.17 23.16 -14.83
C LEU A 293 -6.56 23.62 -16.15
N LEU A 294 -6.71 24.90 -16.50
CA LEU A 294 -6.13 25.47 -17.72
C LEU A 294 -4.61 25.36 -17.75
N GLU A 295 -3.94 25.67 -16.65
CA GLU A 295 -2.48 25.51 -16.53
C GLU A 295 -2.04 24.06 -16.67
N ALA A 296 -2.76 23.12 -16.04
CA ALA A 296 -2.46 21.69 -16.14
C ALA A 296 -2.60 21.18 -17.59
N LEU A 297 -3.67 21.57 -18.28
CA LEU A 297 -3.93 21.19 -19.67
C LEU A 297 -2.90 21.82 -20.63
N LEU A 298 -2.50 23.07 -20.40
CA LEU A 298 -1.47 23.75 -21.19
C LEU A 298 -0.10 23.10 -21.01
N ALA A 299 0.24 22.75 -19.77
CA ALA A 299 1.48 22.05 -19.44
C ALA A 299 1.55 20.67 -20.11
N GLU A 300 0.41 19.96 -20.16
CA GLU A 300 0.28 18.68 -20.85
C GLU A 300 0.53 18.80 -22.36
N GLU A 301 -0.13 19.75 -23.04
CA GLU A 301 -0.05 19.91 -24.50
C GLU A 301 1.28 20.54 -24.97
N THR A 302 1.81 21.50 -24.24
CA THR A 302 3.05 22.20 -24.62
C THR A 302 4.31 21.49 -24.14
N GLY A 303 4.17 20.46 -23.30
CA GLY A 303 5.28 19.73 -22.70
C GLY A 303 6.13 20.56 -21.73
N GLN A 304 5.63 21.73 -21.32
CA GLN A 304 6.25 22.56 -20.29
C GLN A 304 5.77 22.04 -18.93
N ALA A 305 6.63 21.31 -18.21
CA ALA A 305 6.35 20.97 -16.83
C ALA A 305 6.12 22.27 -16.03
N PRO A 306 5.08 22.34 -15.17
CA PRO A 306 4.89 23.52 -14.34
C PRO A 306 6.17 23.77 -13.55
N ALA A 307 6.61 25.03 -13.51
CA ALA A 307 7.65 25.44 -12.57
C ALA A 307 7.14 25.06 -11.18
N ALA A 308 7.78 24.08 -10.56
CA ALA A 308 7.38 23.59 -9.25
C ALA A 308 7.30 24.78 -8.28
N SER A 309 6.08 25.21 -7.96
CA SER A 309 5.86 26.06 -6.81
C SER A 309 6.30 25.27 -5.59
N ALA A 310 7.08 25.90 -4.72
CA ALA A 310 7.66 25.26 -3.54
C ALA A 310 6.60 24.81 -2.51
N ASP A 311 5.31 25.12 -2.75
CA ASP A 311 4.20 24.94 -1.81
C ASP A 311 3.02 24.12 -2.37
N ALA A 312 3.15 23.44 -3.52
CA ALA A 312 2.12 22.48 -3.96
C ALA A 312 2.26 21.14 -3.19
N PRO A 313 1.16 20.50 -2.74
CA PRO A 313 1.21 19.18 -2.12
C PRO A 313 1.90 18.18 -3.04
N THR A 314 3.09 17.72 -2.66
CA THR A 314 3.89 16.79 -3.46
C THR A 314 3.42 15.36 -3.30
N GLY A 315 2.41 14.97 -4.09
CA GLY A 315 2.04 13.58 -4.35
C GLY A 315 1.04 13.54 -5.50
N PRO A 316 1.13 12.57 -6.45
CA PRO A 316 0.05 12.39 -7.41
C PRO A 316 -1.22 12.02 -6.62
N ALA A 317 -2.25 12.87 -6.70
CA ALA A 317 -3.56 12.56 -6.15
C ALA A 317 -4.01 11.20 -6.67
N ARG A 318 -4.49 10.31 -5.78
CA ARG A 318 -5.01 9.02 -6.20
C ARG A 318 -6.23 9.28 -7.08
N PRO A 319 -6.26 8.81 -8.34
CA PRO A 319 -7.40 9.08 -9.19
C PRO A 319 -8.62 8.32 -8.65
N ASP A 320 -9.75 9.02 -8.54
CA ASP A 320 -11.00 8.38 -8.15
C ASP A 320 -11.56 7.55 -9.31
N LEU A 321 -11.37 6.23 -9.22
CA LEU A 321 -11.87 5.21 -10.13
C LEU A 321 -13.12 4.51 -9.60
N SER A 322 -13.59 4.91 -8.41
CA SER A 322 -14.68 4.23 -7.70
C SER A 322 -16.01 4.40 -8.42
N ARG A 323 -16.20 5.52 -9.13
CA ARG A 323 -17.45 5.86 -9.81
C ARG A 323 -17.82 4.87 -10.91
N GLU A 324 -16.91 4.62 -11.85
CA GLU A 324 -17.19 3.72 -12.97
C GLU A 324 -17.24 2.26 -12.48
N GLU A 325 -16.43 1.92 -11.47
CA GLU A 325 -16.49 0.62 -10.82
C GLU A 325 -17.84 0.39 -10.14
N TRP A 326 -18.29 1.36 -9.33
CA TRP A 326 -19.62 1.34 -8.71
C TRP A 326 -20.71 1.15 -9.76
N ALA A 327 -20.70 1.97 -10.82
CA ALA A 327 -21.66 1.86 -11.91
C ALA A 327 -21.66 0.45 -12.55
N ALA A 328 -20.49 -0.15 -12.77
CA ALA A 328 -20.39 -1.51 -13.32
C ALA A 328 -20.96 -2.58 -12.37
N PHE A 329 -20.73 -2.48 -11.05
CA PHE A 329 -21.27 -3.41 -10.06
C PHE A 329 -22.76 -3.19 -9.74
N THR A 330 -23.28 -1.98 -9.92
CA THR A 330 -24.70 -1.64 -9.69
C THR A 330 -25.55 -1.69 -10.95
N ALA A 331 -24.96 -1.87 -12.14
CA ALA A 331 -25.71 -2.07 -13.37
C ALA A 331 -26.60 -3.32 -13.29
N PRO A 332 -27.85 -3.29 -13.78
CA PRO A 332 -28.74 -4.45 -13.75
C PRO A 332 -28.17 -5.68 -14.49
N ALA A 333 -27.52 -5.46 -15.63
CA ALA A 333 -26.89 -6.51 -16.44
C ALA A 333 -25.62 -5.96 -17.11
N PRO A 334 -24.49 -5.88 -16.38
CA PRO A 334 -23.24 -5.41 -16.96
C PRO A 334 -22.75 -6.41 -18.02
N PRO A 335 -22.25 -5.95 -19.18
CA PRO A 335 -21.80 -6.84 -20.24
C PRO A 335 -20.58 -7.64 -19.76
N ALA A 336 -20.63 -8.96 -19.89
CA ALA A 336 -19.48 -9.80 -19.59
C ALA A 336 -18.38 -9.61 -20.64
N THR A 337 -17.13 -9.45 -20.19
CA THR A 337 -15.94 -9.38 -21.04
C THR A 337 -15.07 -10.61 -20.79
N ARG A 338 -13.89 -10.67 -21.43
CA ARG A 338 -12.91 -11.71 -21.18
C ARG A 338 -12.48 -11.75 -19.71
N ASP A 339 -12.31 -10.58 -19.11
CA ASP A 339 -11.63 -10.39 -17.83
C ASP A 339 -12.58 -9.92 -16.72
N PHE A 340 -13.88 -9.78 -17.04
CA PHE A 340 -14.94 -9.33 -16.13
C PHE A 340 -16.22 -10.14 -16.36
N ALA A 341 -16.73 -10.77 -15.30
CA ALA A 341 -18.03 -11.44 -15.34
C ALA A 341 -18.69 -11.39 -13.96
N LEU A 342 -19.94 -10.92 -13.94
CA LEU A 342 -20.73 -10.76 -12.73
C LEU A 342 -21.98 -11.64 -12.77
N ARG A 343 -22.39 -12.12 -11.60
CA ARG A 343 -23.63 -12.86 -11.39
C ARG A 343 -24.30 -12.39 -10.11
N GLU A 344 -25.55 -11.99 -10.23
CA GLU A 344 -26.34 -11.60 -9.06
C GLU A 344 -26.80 -12.84 -8.27
N THR A 345 -26.84 -12.69 -6.95
CA THR A 345 -27.31 -13.73 -6.03
C THR A 345 -28.09 -13.07 -4.88
N THR A 346 -28.60 -13.88 -3.96
CA THR A 346 -29.31 -13.40 -2.76
C THR A 346 -28.74 -14.08 -1.52
N LEU A 347 -29.11 -13.58 -0.34
CA LEU A 347 -28.85 -14.28 0.92
C LEU A 347 -29.69 -15.57 1.08
N GLY A 348 -30.67 -15.82 0.21
CA GLY A 348 -31.58 -16.95 0.37
C GLY A 348 -32.54 -16.80 1.55
N LEU A 349 -32.76 -15.57 2.04
CA LEU A 349 -33.61 -15.24 3.19
C LEU A 349 -34.99 -14.68 2.80
N ALA A 350 -35.39 -14.87 1.54
CA ALA A 350 -36.67 -14.39 1.06
C ALA A 350 -37.82 -15.11 1.79
N GLY A 351 -38.67 -14.35 2.49
CA GLY A 351 -39.79 -14.88 3.27
C GLY A 351 -39.43 -15.30 4.70
N GLU A 352 -38.17 -15.18 5.11
CA GLU A 352 -37.77 -15.43 6.50
C GLU A 352 -38.32 -14.34 7.42
N THR A 353 -39.00 -14.77 8.48
CA THR A 353 -39.63 -13.88 9.47
C THR A 353 -39.01 -14.01 10.86
N ALA A 354 -38.25 -15.07 11.09
CA ALA A 354 -37.57 -15.32 12.36
C ALA A 354 -36.23 -14.58 12.42
N ASP A 355 -35.94 -13.97 13.56
CA ASP A 355 -34.63 -13.43 13.87
C ASP A 355 -33.66 -14.57 14.30
N PRO A 356 -32.34 -14.45 14.04
CA PRO A 356 -31.62 -13.27 13.50
C PRO A 356 -31.69 -13.10 11.97
N TRP A 357 -32.21 -14.09 11.22
CA TRP A 357 -32.18 -14.09 9.76
C TRP A 357 -32.97 -12.96 9.12
N ALA A 358 -34.19 -12.70 9.61
CA ALA A 358 -35.03 -11.62 9.09
C ALA A 358 -34.34 -10.25 9.28
N SER A 359 -33.75 -10.00 10.45
CA SER A 359 -32.95 -8.80 10.70
C SER A 359 -31.74 -8.69 9.78
N LEU A 360 -30.98 -9.78 9.57
CA LEU A 360 -29.84 -9.77 8.66
C LEU A 360 -30.26 -9.44 7.22
N GLY A 361 -31.32 -10.07 6.73
CA GLY A 361 -31.85 -9.86 5.38
C GLY A 361 -32.26 -8.41 5.11
N ARG A 362 -32.75 -7.67 6.12
CA ARG A 362 -33.12 -6.25 5.98
C ARG A 362 -31.90 -5.32 5.84
N ARG A 363 -30.76 -5.67 6.43
CA ARG A 363 -29.58 -4.79 6.52
C ARG A 363 -28.74 -4.77 5.24
N PHE A 364 -28.84 -5.80 4.40
CA PHE A 364 -28.09 -5.91 3.15
C PHE A 364 -29.00 -5.66 1.95
N GLY A 365 -28.43 -5.04 0.91
CA GLY A 365 -29.09 -4.79 -0.37
C GLY A 365 -28.69 -5.84 -1.41
N ARG A 366 -28.13 -5.35 -2.51
CA ARG A 366 -27.65 -6.15 -3.64
C ARG A 366 -26.41 -6.97 -3.28
N ILE A 367 -26.36 -8.20 -3.80
CA ILE A 367 -25.22 -9.12 -3.68
C ILE A 367 -24.84 -9.60 -5.08
N VAL A 368 -23.59 -9.36 -5.44
CA VAL A 368 -23.06 -9.72 -6.76
C VAL A 368 -21.78 -10.53 -6.56
N LEU A 369 -21.71 -11.66 -7.25
CA LEU A 369 -20.53 -12.50 -7.32
C LEU A 369 -19.76 -12.13 -8.59
N ALA A 370 -18.49 -11.77 -8.42
CA ALA A 370 -17.58 -11.56 -9.53
C ALA A 370 -16.89 -12.90 -9.84
N ASP A 371 -17.47 -13.66 -10.78
CA ASP A 371 -16.92 -14.95 -11.23
C ASP A 371 -15.57 -14.75 -11.96
N ARG A 372 -15.37 -13.59 -12.58
CA ARG A 372 -14.07 -13.16 -13.14
C ARG A 372 -13.84 -11.69 -12.88
N LEU A 373 -12.65 -11.37 -12.40
CA LEU A 373 -12.19 -10.01 -12.15
C LEU A 373 -10.69 -9.91 -12.47
N ARG A 374 -10.30 -8.91 -13.27
CA ARG A 374 -8.91 -8.52 -13.47
C ARG A 374 -8.64 -7.18 -12.80
N GLU A 375 -7.57 -7.12 -12.00
CA GLU A 375 -7.06 -5.90 -11.39
C GLU A 375 -5.67 -5.60 -11.95
N VAL A 376 -5.45 -4.37 -12.41
CA VAL A 376 -4.11 -3.86 -12.72
C VAL A 376 -3.63 -2.99 -11.59
N ARG A 377 -2.45 -3.30 -11.04
CA ARG A 377 -1.79 -2.56 -9.95
C ARG A 377 -0.48 -1.97 -10.43
N ALA A 378 -0.36 -0.65 -10.37
CA ALA A 378 0.84 0.09 -10.74
C ALA A 378 1.51 0.71 -9.50
N LEU A 379 2.85 0.78 -9.51
CA LEU A 379 3.65 1.49 -8.50
C LEU A 379 4.21 2.78 -9.10
N SER A 380 3.80 3.93 -8.57
CA SER A 380 4.30 5.24 -9.02
C SER A 380 5.55 5.69 -8.27
N GLY A 381 5.73 5.24 -7.03
CA GLY A 381 6.89 5.56 -6.21
C GLY A 381 6.76 5.06 -4.79
N PHE A 382 7.54 5.63 -3.88
CA PHE A 382 7.51 5.31 -2.46
C PHE A 382 8.00 6.48 -1.61
N THR A 383 7.68 6.44 -0.31
CA THR A 383 8.26 7.32 0.72
C THR A 383 8.96 6.49 1.80
N ARG A 384 9.75 7.14 2.67
CA ARG A 384 10.46 6.51 3.79
C ARG A 384 10.39 7.41 5.02
N VAL A 385 10.63 6.86 6.21
CA VAL A 385 10.50 7.52 7.52
C VAL A 385 9.06 7.77 7.88
N SER A 386 8.30 8.41 7.00
CA SER A 386 6.88 8.65 7.14
C SER A 386 6.21 8.71 5.75
N PRO A 387 4.90 8.45 5.65
CA PRO A 387 4.19 8.47 4.38
C PRO A 387 4.17 9.84 3.66
N ASP A 388 4.27 10.94 4.40
CA ASP A 388 4.31 12.35 3.95
C ASP A 388 5.71 12.84 3.56
N ALA A 389 6.72 11.98 3.69
CA ALA A 389 8.08 12.32 3.31
C ALA A 389 8.22 12.53 1.78
N THR A 390 9.39 12.96 1.33
CA THR A 390 9.64 13.18 -0.09
C THR A 390 9.42 11.92 -0.90
N VAL A 391 8.53 12.00 -1.88
CA VAL A 391 8.24 10.90 -2.82
C VAL A 391 9.45 10.63 -3.70
N VAL A 392 9.90 9.38 -3.68
CA VAL A 392 10.88 8.85 -4.63
C VAL A 392 10.11 8.15 -5.75
N PRO A 393 10.14 8.65 -6.99
CA PRO A 393 9.43 8.03 -8.10
C PRO A 393 10.03 6.66 -8.45
N ALA A 394 9.19 5.73 -8.93
CA ALA A 394 9.63 4.42 -9.43
C ALA A 394 10.62 4.58 -10.60
N ASP A 395 10.42 5.60 -11.44
CA ASP A 395 11.43 6.11 -12.35
C ASP A 395 12.34 7.13 -11.66
N THR A 396 13.42 6.63 -11.06
CA THR A 396 14.41 7.49 -10.40
C THR A 396 15.14 8.42 -11.38
N ALA A 397 15.13 8.13 -12.68
CA ALA A 397 15.76 8.98 -13.70
C ALA A 397 14.82 10.06 -14.26
N ARG A 398 13.51 9.97 -13.99
CA ARG A 398 12.44 10.88 -14.47
C ARG A 398 12.44 11.11 -15.99
N ARG A 399 12.70 10.07 -16.78
CA ARG A 399 12.75 10.08 -18.25
C ARG A 399 11.69 9.20 -18.89
N LEU A 400 11.09 8.31 -18.12
CA LEU A 400 10.16 7.29 -18.59
C LEU A 400 8.73 7.78 -18.38
N LYS A 401 7.89 7.51 -19.38
CA LYS A 401 6.45 7.80 -19.34
C LYS A 401 5.61 6.56 -19.01
N TRP A 402 6.18 5.53 -18.40
CA TRP A 402 5.50 4.27 -18.08
C TRP A 402 5.79 3.86 -16.64
N LEU A 403 4.89 3.08 -16.04
CA LEU A 403 5.03 2.60 -14.66
C LEU A 403 5.11 1.07 -14.58
N PRO A 404 5.86 0.52 -13.61
CA PRO A 404 5.84 -0.91 -13.34
C PRO A 404 4.47 -1.29 -12.81
N ALA A 405 3.90 -2.35 -13.36
CA ALA A 405 2.61 -2.86 -12.93
C ALA A 405 2.55 -4.38 -12.98
N VAL A 406 1.53 -4.92 -12.31
CA VAL A 406 1.18 -6.34 -12.35
C VAL A 406 -0.32 -6.44 -12.60
N GLU A 407 -0.72 -7.48 -13.32
CA GLU A 407 -2.13 -7.86 -13.44
C GLU A 407 -2.41 -9.05 -12.54
N VAL A 408 -3.60 -9.04 -11.94
CA VAL A 408 -4.09 -10.10 -11.07
C VAL A 408 -5.44 -10.51 -11.58
N PHE A 409 -5.63 -11.81 -11.77
CA PHE A 409 -6.92 -12.38 -12.11
C PHE A 409 -7.50 -13.04 -10.88
N GLY A 410 -8.82 -12.98 -10.75
CA GLY A 410 -9.45 -13.38 -9.52
C GLY A 410 -10.96 -13.42 -9.58
N GLU A 411 -11.51 -13.56 -8.39
CA GLU A 411 -12.93 -13.62 -8.11
C GLU A 411 -13.26 -12.71 -6.92
N GLY A 412 -14.55 -12.41 -6.69
CA GLY A 412 -14.95 -11.52 -5.62
C GLY A 412 -16.42 -11.60 -5.22
N ILE A 413 -16.73 -11.00 -4.08
CA ILE A 413 -18.07 -10.81 -3.53
C ILE A 413 -18.27 -9.31 -3.34
N PHE A 414 -19.23 -8.75 -4.06
CA PHE A 414 -19.68 -7.38 -3.90
C PHE A 414 -21.00 -7.36 -3.13
N LEU A 415 -21.05 -6.51 -2.10
CA LEU A 415 -22.19 -6.34 -1.21
C LEU A 415 -22.53 -4.86 -1.11
N THR A 416 -23.82 -4.54 -1.14
CA THR A 416 -24.31 -3.22 -0.75
C THR A 416 -25.10 -3.33 0.55
N LEU A 417 -25.10 -2.27 1.34
CA LEU A 417 -26.02 -2.14 2.46
C LEU A 417 -27.39 -1.69 1.97
N ASN A 418 -28.42 -1.94 2.76
CA ASN A 418 -29.73 -1.37 2.51
C ASN A 418 -29.65 0.15 2.68
N ARG A 419 -29.90 0.89 1.60
CA ARG A 419 -29.77 2.35 1.56
C ARG A 419 -30.62 3.05 2.63
N THR A 420 -31.87 2.63 2.82
CA THR A 420 -32.79 3.28 3.77
C THR A 420 -32.36 3.02 5.22
N GLU A 421 -31.99 1.78 5.53
CA GLU A 421 -31.48 1.40 6.86
C GLU A 421 -30.16 2.13 7.17
N LEU A 422 -29.28 2.24 6.17
CA LEU A 422 -28.02 2.96 6.29
C LEU A 422 -28.25 4.44 6.57
N THR A 423 -29.07 5.13 5.76
CA THR A 423 -29.38 6.56 6.00
C THR A 423 -29.97 6.79 7.39
N THR A 424 -30.89 5.93 7.83
CA THR A 424 -31.49 6.03 9.17
C THR A 424 -30.44 5.90 10.27
N TRP A 425 -29.49 4.97 10.12
CA TRP A 425 -28.39 4.80 11.07
C TRP A 425 -27.37 5.95 11.01
N GLU A 426 -27.10 6.51 9.83
CA GLU A 426 -26.19 7.66 9.67
C GLU A 426 -26.75 8.95 10.26
N ASP A 427 -28.08 9.10 10.29
CA ASP A 427 -28.76 10.27 10.85
C ASP A 427 -28.81 10.26 12.38
N ASP A 428 -28.48 9.14 13.02
CA ASP A 428 -28.42 9.00 14.48
C ASP A 428 -27.37 9.95 15.09
N GLU A 429 -27.75 10.68 16.14
CA GLU A 429 -26.91 11.71 16.76
C GLU A 429 -25.63 11.13 17.37
N ASP A 430 -25.70 9.94 17.97
CA ASP A 430 -24.55 9.30 18.62
C ASP A 430 -23.55 8.80 17.58
N VAL A 431 -24.04 8.23 16.46
CA VAL A 431 -23.20 7.84 15.31
C VAL A 431 -22.46 9.05 14.74
N ARG A 432 -23.17 10.15 14.47
CA ARG A 432 -22.57 11.37 13.91
C ARG A 432 -21.53 11.98 14.83
N LYS A 433 -21.85 12.08 16.12
CA LYS A 433 -20.94 12.62 17.14
C LYS A 433 -19.68 11.77 17.28
N HIS A 434 -19.84 10.44 17.24
CA HIS A 434 -18.74 9.50 17.35
C HIS A 434 -17.75 9.64 16.17
N VAL A 435 -18.27 9.68 14.95
CA VAL A 435 -17.46 9.84 13.73
C VAL A 435 -16.86 11.25 13.62
N ALA A 436 -17.54 12.29 14.10
CA ALA A 436 -16.99 13.64 14.15
C ALA A 436 -15.70 13.72 14.99
N GLY A 437 -15.60 12.93 16.07
CA GLY A 437 -14.36 12.81 16.84
C GLY A 437 -13.21 12.22 16.01
N MET A 438 -13.50 11.19 15.22
CA MET A 438 -12.51 10.58 14.30
C MET A 438 -12.13 11.56 13.18
N ARG A 439 -13.09 12.33 12.65
CA ARG A 439 -12.82 13.38 11.66
C ARG A 439 -11.87 14.44 12.21
N ALA A 440 -12.09 14.88 13.45
CA ALA A 440 -11.21 15.87 14.08
C ALA A 440 -9.76 15.35 14.24
N ASP A 441 -9.58 14.05 14.50
CA ASP A 441 -8.25 13.42 14.48
C ASP A 441 -7.66 13.37 13.07
N LEU A 442 -8.48 13.04 12.06
CA LEU A 442 -8.08 13.06 10.66
C LEU A 442 -7.61 14.45 10.22
N ASP A 443 -8.33 15.51 10.60
CA ASP A 443 -7.97 16.89 10.27
C ASP A 443 -6.64 17.34 10.90
N ARG A 444 -6.24 16.73 12.02
CA ARG A 444 -4.93 16.95 12.65
C ARG A 444 -3.86 15.98 12.16
N SER A 445 -4.25 14.96 11.40
CA SER A 445 -3.36 13.89 10.97
C SER A 445 -2.60 14.28 9.71
N PHE A 446 -1.33 13.92 9.66
CA PHE A 446 -0.51 14.01 8.45
C PHE A 446 -0.98 13.07 7.32
N GLN A 447 -1.98 12.20 7.57
CA GLN A 447 -2.61 11.36 6.55
C GLN A 447 -3.84 12.00 5.88
N LYS A 448 -4.23 13.22 6.26
CA LYS A 448 -5.43 13.90 5.76
C LYS A 448 -5.54 13.84 4.23
N ASP A 449 -4.60 14.45 3.52
CA ASP A 449 -4.65 14.57 2.06
C ASP A 449 -4.77 13.19 1.38
N ARG A 450 -3.99 12.21 1.86
CA ARG A 450 -4.06 10.84 1.35
C ARG A 450 -5.44 10.21 1.59
N LEU A 451 -5.99 10.33 2.78
CA LEU A 451 -7.25 9.67 3.13
C LEU A 451 -8.46 10.40 2.55
N GLU A 452 -8.40 11.71 2.30
CA GLU A 452 -9.44 12.46 1.59
C GLU A 452 -9.56 12.03 0.12
N THR A 453 -8.45 11.60 -0.52
CA THR A 453 -8.53 10.96 -1.85
C THR A 453 -9.28 9.63 -1.86
N LEU A 454 -9.55 9.02 -0.70
CA LEU A 454 -10.35 7.80 -0.57
C LEU A 454 -11.75 8.05 -0.01
N THR A 455 -11.83 8.89 1.03
CA THR A 455 -13.04 9.13 1.81
C THR A 455 -13.94 10.21 1.21
N GLY A 456 -13.37 11.17 0.49
CA GLY A 456 -14.04 12.44 0.17
C GLY A 456 -13.48 13.60 0.98
N SER A 457 -14.01 14.79 0.68
CA SER A 457 -13.73 15.99 1.48
C SER A 457 -14.24 15.84 2.91
N GLU A 458 -15.30 15.07 3.12
CA GLU A 458 -15.88 14.77 4.43
C GLU A 458 -15.79 13.28 4.76
N LEU A 459 -15.51 12.96 6.03
CA LEU A 459 -15.50 11.58 6.51
C LEU A 459 -16.92 11.18 6.91
N ALA A 460 -17.62 10.46 6.04
CA ALA A 460 -18.97 9.96 6.30
C ALA A 460 -18.97 8.72 7.21
N PRO A 461 -19.97 8.53 8.10
CA PRO A 461 -20.10 7.34 8.93
C PRO A 461 -20.12 6.03 8.14
N ARG A 462 -20.79 5.99 6.97
CA ARG A 462 -20.74 4.83 6.06
C ARG A 462 -19.34 4.38 5.69
N PHE A 463 -18.38 5.31 5.55
CA PHE A 463 -17.02 4.93 5.16
C PHE A 463 -16.39 4.05 6.24
N VAL A 464 -16.43 4.50 7.49
CA VAL A 464 -15.85 3.77 8.63
C VAL A 464 -16.57 2.44 8.85
N LEU A 465 -17.90 2.43 8.71
CA LEU A 465 -18.72 1.23 8.77
C LEU A 465 -18.34 0.20 7.69
N LEU A 466 -18.37 0.60 6.41
CA LEU A 466 -18.11 -0.28 5.26
C LEU A 466 -16.66 -0.79 5.29
N HIS A 467 -15.71 0.09 5.58
CA HIS A 467 -14.31 -0.27 5.72
C HIS A 467 -14.10 -1.29 6.84
N THR A 468 -14.68 -1.06 8.02
CA THR A 468 -14.57 -2.03 9.13
C THR A 468 -15.29 -3.33 8.81
N LEU A 469 -16.46 -3.27 8.18
CA LEU A 469 -17.22 -4.44 7.74
C LEU A 469 -16.41 -5.29 6.76
N ALA A 470 -15.73 -4.68 5.80
CA ALA A 470 -14.87 -5.38 4.85
C ALA A 470 -13.69 -6.07 5.54
N HIS A 471 -13.09 -5.42 6.54
CA HIS A 471 -12.05 -6.04 7.37
C HIS A 471 -12.53 -7.30 8.09
N LEU A 472 -13.67 -7.20 8.78
CA LEU A 472 -14.27 -8.32 9.51
C LEU A 472 -14.66 -9.46 8.54
N LEU A 473 -15.22 -9.10 7.38
CA LEU A 473 -15.62 -10.05 6.36
C LEU A 473 -14.41 -10.77 5.74
N ILE A 474 -13.32 -10.08 5.43
CA ILE A 474 -12.07 -10.70 4.95
C ILE A 474 -11.55 -11.72 5.97
N ARG A 475 -11.55 -11.38 7.26
CA ARG A 475 -11.09 -12.30 8.31
C ARG A 475 -11.95 -13.57 8.34
N GLN A 476 -13.28 -13.42 8.33
CA GLN A 476 -14.19 -14.57 8.32
C GLN A 476 -14.06 -15.40 7.04
N LEU A 477 -14.04 -14.76 5.87
CA LEU A 477 -13.88 -15.43 4.58
C LEU A 477 -12.53 -16.14 4.48
N SER A 478 -11.44 -15.59 5.04
CA SER A 478 -10.14 -16.27 5.04
C SER A 478 -10.19 -17.60 5.78
N PHE A 479 -10.95 -17.66 6.88
CA PHE A 479 -11.14 -18.87 7.65
C PHE A 479 -11.98 -19.92 6.90
N GLU A 480 -12.97 -19.50 6.13
CA GLU A 480 -13.95 -20.40 5.48
C GLU A 480 -13.57 -20.80 4.04
N SER A 481 -12.89 -19.92 3.31
CA SER A 481 -12.49 -20.15 1.90
C SER A 481 -11.11 -20.81 1.75
N GLY A 482 -10.30 -20.84 2.82
CA GLY A 482 -8.92 -21.34 2.79
C GLY A 482 -7.90 -20.37 2.18
N TYR A 483 -8.34 -19.18 1.73
CA TYR A 483 -7.43 -18.10 1.37
C TYR A 483 -6.77 -17.52 2.63
N THR A 484 -5.49 -17.17 2.53
CA THR A 484 -4.88 -16.36 3.59
C THR A 484 -5.45 -14.94 3.56
N THR A 485 -5.50 -14.24 4.69
CA THR A 485 -5.96 -12.83 4.73
C THR A 485 -5.16 -11.95 3.75
N ALA A 486 -3.86 -12.19 3.61
CA ALA A 486 -2.98 -11.46 2.67
C ALA A 486 -3.31 -11.71 1.18
N SER A 487 -4.09 -12.75 0.88
CA SER A 487 -4.56 -13.10 -0.47
C SER A 487 -5.92 -12.52 -0.81
N LEU A 488 -6.60 -11.89 0.15
CA LEU A 488 -7.87 -11.18 -0.04
C LEU A 488 -7.64 -9.68 0.13
N ARG A 489 -8.40 -8.88 -0.61
CA ARG A 489 -8.34 -7.42 -0.59
C ARG A 489 -9.73 -6.83 -0.68
N GLU A 490 -9.88 -5.62 -0.16
CA GLU A 490 -11.11 -4.86 -0.22
C GLU A 490 -11.05 -3.72 -1.25
N ARG A 491 -12.23 -3.35 -1.74
CA ARG A 491 -12.53 -2.06 -2.37
C ARG A 491 -13.73 -1.48 -1.62
N ILE A 492 -13.61 -0.23 -1.19
CA ILE A 492 -14.68 0.46 -0.44
C ILE A 492 -15.33 1.49 -1.35
N TYR A 493 -16.65 1.40 -1.52
CA TYR A 493 -17.47 2.35 -2.25
C TYR A 493 -18.37 3.08 -1.25
N ALA A 494 -17.95 4.26 -0.81
CA ALA A 494 -18.59 4.99 0.29
C ALA A 494 -18.64 6.52 0.06
N ARG A 495 -18.42 6.97 -1.19
CA ARG A 495 -18.53 8.37 -1.61
C ARG A 495 -19.97 8.84 -1.52
N SER A 496 -20.25 9.78 -0.62
CA SER A 496 -21.61 10.28 -0.39
C SER A 496 -22.13 11.06 -1.60
N GLU A 497 -21.26 11.83 -2.24
CA GLU A 497 -21.49 12.59 -3.47
C GLU A 497 -21.88 11.72 -4.68
N GLN A 498 -21.54 10.43 -4.64
CA GLN A 498 -21.85 9.45 -5.68
C GLN A 498 -22.89 8.41 -5.24
N ASP A 499 -23.53 8.62 -4.08
CA ASP A 499 -24.49 7.68 -3.46
C ASP A 499 -23.93 6.25 -3.39
N GLN A 500 -22.67 6.10 -2.97
CA GLN A 500 -22.05 4.79 -2.80
C GLN A 500 -22.25 4.26 -1.37
N TYR A 501 -22.49 2.95 -1.26
CA TYR A 501 -22.76 2.27 0.02
C TYR A 501 -22.46 0.76 -0.03
N GLY A 502 -21.32 0.37 -0.62
CA GLY A 502 -20.97 -1.03 -0.77
C GLY A 502 -19.48 -1.33 -0.64
N ILE A 503 -19.20 -2.63 -0.56
CA ILE A 503 -17.85 -3.19 -0.47
C ILE A 503 -17.68 -4.29 -1.50
N LEU A 504 -16.47 -4.41 -2.03
CA LEU A 504 -16.02 -5.58 -2.80
C LEU A 504 -14.89 -6.25 -2.03
N VAL A 505 -15.05 -7.53 -1.70
CA VAL A 505 -13.96 -8.38 -1.23
C VAL A 505 -13.56 -9.31 -2.36
N TYR A 506 -12.29 -9.27 -2.76
CA TYR A 506 -11.80 -9.99 -3.93
C TYR A 506 -10.41 -10.59 -3.69
N THR A 507 -10.03 -11.54 -4.54
CA THR A 507 -8.71 -12.19 -4.45
C THR A 507 -7.62 -11.29 -5.01
N ALA A 508 -6.54 -11.09 -4.25
CA ALA A 508 -5.42 -10.20 -4.56
C ALA A 508 -4.15 -10.93 -5.08
N ALA A 509 -4.22 -12.25 -5.22
CA ALA A 509 -3.07 -13.11 -5.52
C ALA A 509 -3.42 -14.35 -6.38
N GLY A 510 -4.29 -14.22 -7.38
CA GLY A 510 -4.48 -15.27 -8.38
C GLY A 510 -3.33 -15.29 -9.39
N ASP A 511 -2.74 -16.45 -9.61
CA ASP A 511 -1.88 -16.71 -10.76
C ASP A 511 -2.72 -16.95 -12.01
N ALA A 512 -2.07 -17.01 -13.17
CA ALA A 512 -2.72 -17.24 -14.47
C ALA A 512 -3.48 -18.59 -14.56
N GLU A 513 -3.33 -19.48 -13.57
CA GLU A 513 -4.05 -20.75 -13.47
C GLU A 513 -5.46 -20.62 -12.87
N GLY A 514 -5.83 -19.43 -12.37
CA GLY A 514 -7.19 -19.10 -11.93
C GLY A 514 -7.51 -19.55 -10.50
N THR A 515 -8.53 -18.94 -9.92
CA THR A 515 -9.07 -19.35 -8.61
C THR A 515 -9.98 -20.58 -8.81
N LEU A 516 -9.94 -21.55 -7.89
CA LEU A 516 -10.82 -22.73 -7.94
C LEU A 516 -12.28 -22.42 -7.53
N GLY A 517 -12.72 -21.16 -7.65
CA GLY A 517 -14.07 -20.71 -7.26
C GLY A 517 -14.31 -20.72 -5.75
N GLY A 518 -13.26 -20.58 -4.94
CA GLY A 518 -13.34 -20.74 -3.49
C GLY A 518 -14.10 -19.60 -2.82
N LEU A 519 -13.88 -18.36 -3.27
CA LEU A 519 -14.49 -17.16 -2.70
C LEU A 519 -15.92 -16.97 -3.20
N VAL A 520 -16.17 -17.09 -4.51
CA VAL A 520 -17.52 -16.97 -5.09
C VAL A 520 -18.47 -17.98 -4.47
N ARG A 521 -18.01 -19.21 -4.23
CA ARG A 521 -18.80 -20.24 -3.55
C ARG A 521 -19.21 -19.83 -2.13
N GLN A 522 -18.39 -19.07 -1.41
CA GLN A 522 -18.78 -18.55 -0.09
C GLN A 522 -19.82 -17.43 -0.18
N GLY A 523 -19.89 -16.73 -1.32
CA GLY A 523 -20.93 -15.73 -1.58
C GLY A 523 -22.30 -16.31 -1.94
N GLU A 524 -22.42 -17.63 -2.14
CA GLU A 524 -23.68 -18.29 -2.46
C GLU A 524 -24.50 -18.64 -1.20
N PRO A 525 -25.84 -18.59 -1.26
CA PRO A 525 -26.67 -19.06 -0.16
C PRO A 525 -26.54 -20.58 0.04
N PRO A 526 -26.64 -21.09 1.29
CA PRO A 526 -26.79 -20.35 2.54
C PRO A 526 -25.45 -19.87 3.16
N ARG A 527 -24.31 -20.13 2.51
CA ARG A 527 -22.97 -19.93 3.10
C ARG A 527 -22.73 -18.48 3.50
N LEU A 528 -23.05 -17.53 2.62
CA LEU A 528 -22.82 -16.11 2.90
C LEU A 528 -23.58 -15.64 4.16
N VAL A 529 -24.79 -16.15 4.39
CA VAL A 529 -25.56 -15.84 5.60
C VAL A 529 -24.85 -16.34 6.84
N GLU A 530 -24.38 -17.59 6.82
CA GLU A 530 -23.61 -18.18 7.92
C GLU A 530 -22.31 -17.41 8.17
N THR A 531 -21.60 -17.03 7.11
CA THR A 531 -20.40 -16.19 7.17
C THR A 531 -20.71 -14.86 7.87
N LEU A 532 -21.77 -14.15 7.45
CA LEU A 532 -22.13 -12.85 8.02
C LEU A 532 -22.51 -12.96 9.51
N LEU A 533 -23.29 -13.98 9.90
CA LEU A 533 -23.66 -14.20 11.30
C LEU A 533 -22.43 -14.49 12.17
N ARG A 534 -21.56 -15.41 11.72
CA ARG A 534 -20.31 -15.73 12.44
C ARG A 534 -19.37 -14.55 12.53
N MET A 535 -19.27 -13.77 11.46
CA MET A 535 -18.49 -12.53 11.44
C MET A 535 -19.02 -11.55 12.48
N THR A 536 -20.33 -11.33 12.57
CA THR A 536 -20.91 -10.42 13.58
C THR A 536 -20.66 -10.90 15.01
N GLU A 537 -20.76 -12.21 15.28
CA GLU A 537 -20.47 -12.76 16.61
C GLU A 537 -18.98 -12.62 16.97
N ALA A 538 -18.09 -12.94 16.02
CA ALA A 538 -16.65 -12.78 16.21
C ALA A 538 -16.26 -11.30 16.41
N ALA A 539 -16.91 -10.38 15.71
CA ALA A 539 -16.67 -8.94 15.83
C ALA A 539 -17.14 -8.38 17.18
N ALA A 540 -18.10 -9.01 17.85
CA ALA A 540 -18.61 -8.61 19.15
C ALA A 540 -17.66 -8.96 20.32
N TRP A 541 -16.54 -9.64 20.08
CA TRP A 541 -15.57 -9.99 21.12
C TRP A 541 -14.12 -9.66 20.72
N CYS A 542 -13.37 -9.03 21.63
CA CYS A 542 -11.92 -8.84 21.48
C CYS A 542 -11.21 -9.23 22.77
N SER A 543 -10.10 -9.97 22.64
CA SER A 543 -9.28 -10.37 23.79
C SER A 543 -8.62 -9.21 24.52
N ALA A 544 -8.59 -8.02 23.91
CA ALA A 544 -8.06 -6.79 24.50
C ALA A 544 -9.17 -5.87 25.06
N ASP A 545 -10.43 -6.31 25.12
CA ASP A 545 -11.48 -5.56 25.80
C ASP A 545 -11.28 -5.56 27.32
N PRO A 546 -11.65 -4.48 28.03
CA PRO A 546 -12.34 -3.29 27.52
C PRO A 546 -11.40 -2.24 26.87
N LEU A 547 -10.08 -2.36 27.05
CA LEU A 547 -9.11 -1.37 26.56
C LEU A 547 -9.21 -1.11 25.06
N CYS A 548 -9.52 -2.13 24.26
CA CYS A 548 -9.74 -2.00 22.83
C CYS A 548 -11.03 -1.23 22.51
N ALA A 549 -12.15 -1.58 23.14
CA ALA A 549 -13.46 -0.96 22.91
C ALA A 549 -13.56 0.49 23.41
N GLU A 550 -12.95 0.81 24.55
CA GLU A 550 -13.03 2.13 25.19
C GLU A 550 -11.99 3.14 24.61
N HIS A 551 -11.11 2.70 23.71
CA HIS A 551 -10.04 3.56 23.22
C HIS A 551 -10.57 4.66 22.28
N THR A 552 -10.33 5.91 22.64
CA THR A 552 -10.74 7.09 21.86
C THR A 552 -9.75 7.47 20.76
N GLY A 553 -8.89 6.55 20.31
CA GLY A 553 -7.87 6.81 19.29
C GLY A 553 -6.59 6.00 19.42
N GLN A 554 -6.29 5.18 18.42
CA GLN A 554 -5.07 4.38 18.36
C GLN A 554 -4.55 4.25 16.93
N GLY A 555 -3.39 3.60 16.76
CA GLY A 555 -2.77 3.38 15.45
C GLY A 555 -2.16 4.65 14.85
N PHE A 556 -1.95 4.63 13.53
CA PHE A 556 -1.33 5.76 12.82
C PHE A 556 -2.24 6.98 12.85
N GLY A 557 -1.72 8.11 13.34
CA GLY A 557 -2.45 9.37 13.40
C GLY A 557 -3.65 9.38 14.33
N ASN A 558 -3.75 8.43 15.29
CA ASN A 558 -4.90 8.31 16.20
C ASN A 558 -6.23 7.94 15.52
N LEU A 559 -6.17 7.36 14.31
CA LEU A 559 -7.32 7.22 13.40
C LEU A 559 -8.16 5.97 13.60
N ASN A 560 -7.80 5.07 14.51
CA ASN A 560 -8.59 3.88 14.83
C ASN A 560 -9.28 4.04 16.19
N ARG A 561 -10.46 3.46 16.35
CA ARG A 561 -11.18 3.35 17.62
C ARG A 561 -11.18 1.90 18.10
N ALA A 562 -12.30 1.19 18.15
CA ALA A 562 -12.36 -0.20 18.58
C ALA A 562 -11.80 -1.19 17.52
N ALA A 563 -10.51 -1.04 17.19
CA ALA A 563 -9.82 -1.80 16.15
C ALA A 563 -8.34 -2.04 16.50
N CYS A 564 -7.97 -3.30 16.72
CA CYS A 564 -6.60 -3.73 16.99
C CYS A 564 -6.24 -5.00 16.19
N HIS A 565 -4.99 -5.46 16.32
CA HIS A 565 -4.51 -6.68 15.63
C HIS A 565 -5.30 -7.94 15.98
N ALA A 566 -5.91 -8.00 17.17
CA ALA A 566 -6.71 -9.14 17.59
C ALA A 566 -8.06 -9.22 16.87
N CYS A 567 -8.72 -8.08 16.61
CA CYS A 567 -10.09 -8.06 16.09
C CYS A 567 -10.23 -7.59 14.63
N ALA A 568 -9.53 -6.53 14.20
CA ALA A 568 -9.90 -5.81 12.99
C ALA A 568 -8.75 -5.59 12.00
N LEU A 569 -7.49 -5.43 12.44
CA LEU A 569 -6.40 -5.09 11.50
C LEU A 569 -6.10 -6.26 10.55
N LEU A 570 -5.76 -5.90 9.31
CA LEU A 570 -5.41 -6.79 8.21
C LEU A 570 -3.95 -6.57 7.75
N PRO A 571 -3.37 -7.50 6.98
CA PRO A 571 -2.11 -7.25 6.27
C PRO A 571 -2.22 -6.02 5.36
N GLU A 572 -1.12 -5.27 5.20
CA GLU A 572 -1.07 -4.06 4.36
C GLU A 572 -1.50 -4.31 2.90
N THR A 573 -1.25 -5.53 2.39
CA THR A 573 -1.64 -5.92 1.03
C THR A 573 -3.16 -6.01 0.82
N SER A 574 -3.94 -6.09 1.90
CA SER A 574 -5.39 -6.32 1.90
C SER A 574 -6.22 -5.05 2.04
N CYS A 575 -5.66 -4.00 2.64
CA CYS A 575 -6.39 -2.77 3.00
C CYS A 575 -5.87 -1.58 2.19
N GLU A 576 -6.76 -0.82 1.55
CA GLU A 576 -6.38 0.32 0.71
C GLU A 576 -6.10 1.61 1.51
N THR A 577 -6.69 1.72 2.69
CA THR A 577 -6.56 2.86 3.62
C THR A 577 -5.38 2.71 4.57
N GLY A 578 -4.70 1.55 4.56
CA GLY A 578 -3.55 1.27 5.41
C GLY A 578 -3.90 1.04 6.88
N ASN A 579 -5.02 0.35 7.17
CA ASN A 579 -5.50 0.07 8.52
C ASN A 579 -5.76 1.35 9.35
N THR A 580 -6.39 2.35 8.75
CA THR A 580 -6.81 3.59 9.41
C THR A 580 -8.32 3.80 9.26
N LEU A 581 -8.96 4.56 10.14
CA LEU A 581 -10.42 4.79 10.09
C LEU A 581 -11.20 3.48 10.26
N LEU A 582 -10.87 2.73 11.32
CA LEU A 582 -11.53 1.48 11.69
C LEU A 582 -12.21 1.58 13.06
N ASP A 583 -13.42 1.04 13.15
CA ASP A 583 -14.18 0.95 14.39
C ASP A 583 -15.25 -0.13 14.35
N ARG A 584 -15.05 -1.25 15.07
CA ARG A 584 -16.04 -2.33 15.09
C ARG A 584 -17.31 -1.95 15.86
N ALA A 585 -17.28 -0.93 16.73
CA ALA A 585 -18.47 -0.49 17.45
C ALA A 585 -19.55 0.03 16.49
N LEU A 586 -19.16 0.64 15.37
CA LEU A 586 -20.11 1.03 14.31
C LEU A 586 -20.77 -0.18 13.61
N VAL A 587 -20.14 -1.35 13.66
CA VAL A 587 -20.68 -2.59 13.08
C VAL A 587 -21.59 -3.31 14.08
N VAL A 588 -21.11 -3.59 15.29
CA VAL A 588 -21.78 -4.49 16.26
C VAL A 588 -22.38 -3.79 17.48
N GLY A 589 -22.16 -2.48 17.63
CA GLY A 589 -22.60 -1.69 18.78
C GLY A 589 -21.49 -1.50 19.80
N GLY A 590 -21.55 -0.37 20.49
CA GLY A 590 -20.70 -0.03 21.63
C GLY A 590 -21.52 0.61 22.74
N GLU A 591 -20.88 0.96 23.85
CA GLU A 591 -21.57 1.54 25.01
C GLU A 591 -22.27 2.88 24.70
N HIS A 592 -21.75 3.65 23.74
CA HIS A 592 -22.20 5.00 23.42
C HIS A 592 -22.50 5.23 21.94
N VAL A 593 -22.55 4.16 21.14
CA VAL A 593 -22.82 4.27 19.71
C VAL A 593 -23.55 3.02 19.23
N PRO A 594 -24.70 3.17 18.54
CA PRO A 594 -25.44 2.02 18.02
C PRO A 594 -24.71 1.40 16.82
N GLY A 595 -24.70 0.08 16.76
CA GLY A 595 -24.10 -0.67 15.66
C GLY A 595 -25.09 -0.92 14.53
N TYR A 596 -24.64 -0.83 13.29
CA TYR A 596 -25.50 -1.10 12.13
C TYR A 596 -26.07 -2.54 12.13
N LEU A 597 -25.31 -3.52 12.61
CA LEU A 597 -25.70 -4.93 12.76
C LEU A 597 -25.96 -5.35 14.22
N GLU A 598 -26.06 -4.40 15.15
CA GLU A 598 -26.26 -4.68 16.58
C GLU A 598 -27.51 -5.53 16.84
N SER A 599 -28.62 -5.22 16.16
CA SER A 599 -29.86 -5.99 16.25
C SER A 599 -29.69 -7.46 15.83
N VAL A 600 -28.78 -7.73 14.88
CA VAL A 600 -28.48 -9.09 14.41
C VAL A 600 -27.67 -9.85 15.47
N VAL A 601 -26.69 -9.20 16.09
CA VAL A 601 -25.88 -9.79 17.18
C VAL A 601 -26.76 -10.14 18.37
N THR A 602 -27.58 -9.20 18.83
CA THR A 602 -28.48 -9.42 19.98
C THR A 602 -29.45 -10.56 19.71
N ALA A 603 -30.07 -10.59 18.53
CA ALA A 603 -30.95 -11.68 18.13
C ALA A 603 -30.24 -13.03 18.01
N GLY A 604 -29.03 -13.05 17.44
CA GLY A 604 -28.23 -14.27 17.28
C GLY A 604 -27.87 -14.89 18.62
N ARG A 605 -27.47 -14.08 19.59
CA ARG A 605 -27.18 -14.52 20.97
C ARG A 605 -28.41 -15.05 21.68
N ALA A 606 -29.55 -14.37 21.55
CA ALA A 606 -30.82 -14.83 22.12
C ALA A 606 -31.25 -16.19 21.53
N ALA A 607 -31.14 -16.35 20.21
CA ALA A 607 -31.44 -17.61 19.54
C ALA A 607 -30.50 -18.74 19.97
N ALA A 608 -29.21 -18.47 20.11
CA ALA A 608 -28.23 -19.45 20.58
C ALA A 608 -28.47 -19.88 22.03
N ALA A 609 -28.79 -18.93 22.93
CA ALA A 609 -29.15 -19.22 24.31
C ALA A 609 -30.41 -20.10 24.40
N GLY A 610 -31.47 -19.75 23.66
CA GLY A 610 -32.70 -20.54 23.62
C GLY A 610 -32.51 -21.96 23.07
N ALA A 611 -31.62 -22.13 22.08
CA ALA A 611 -31.29 -23.47 21.55
C ALA A 611 -30.55 -24.35 22.58
N LEU A 612 -29.68 -23.75 23.41
CA LEU A 612 -29.00 -24.46 24.50
C LEU A 612 -29.95 -24.85 25.65
N GLU A 613 -30.99 -24.07 25.90
CA GLU A 613 -32.00 -24.38 26.92
C GLU A 613 -32.95 -25.51 26.48
N GLN A 614 -33.09 -25.74 25.16
CA GLN A 614 -33.93 -26.79 24.57
C GLN A 614 -33.18 -28.11 24.31
N ALA A 615 -31.85 -28.09 24.36
CA ALA A 615 -30.97 -29.25 24.18
C ALA A 615 -30.63 -29.91 25.52
#